data_AF-A0A7S1DIF1-F1
#
_entry.id   AF-A0A7S1DIF1-F1
#
_cell.length_a   1.000
_cell.length_b   1.000
_cell.length_c   1.000
_cell.angle_alpha   90.00
_cell.angle_beta   90.00
_cell.angle_gamma   90.00
#
_symmetry.space_group_name_H-M   'P 1'
#
loop_
_entity.id
_entity.type
_entity.pdbx_description
1 polymer ?
#
loop_
_entity_poly.entity_id
_entity_poly.type
_entity_poly.pdbx_seq_one_letter_code
_entity_poly.pdbx_strand_id
1 'polypeptide(L)'
;RSQNKSGRYINWLLKDLEERPGDGRTIYYLGHGHLELWQANPDFNNADSKLHLGRSLEYFKQRTNIRKGYYEERWFAMIKAAEICERYLGDYQCSVSQWKTAQRFDPDRADTFFYISQHYNLAGQPDEALKEIRGGLMLATPRRSLFQWLEVYQCLRYREMARAAANARNPISLEYWKLIKKAGKKHQCPGDEGKEVDAIVAKARDKIKELKKTEEAIETKQKGKAPLDKAPSGKEEKAGLTGERKTGQSRGKGSIRGHDQDAKLAVRKLSDWSATFMLELTEALADKKTYKSLGDDFSQAINTALEVQDMQERKLTCDAYLGAVQGYLDLFSSSKELLRAALISRGSIATASWFSLVE
;
A
#
# COMPACT_ATOMS: atom_id res chain seq x y z
N ARG A 1 -44.13 0.63 15.16
CA ARG A 1 -43.77 -0.70 15.73
C ARG A 1 -42.55 -1.38 15.06
N SER A 2 -42.13 -0.99 13.84
CA SER A 2 -40.93 -1.55 13.16
C SER A 2 -39.59 -0.99 13.62
N GLN A 3 -39.56 0.21 14.22
CA GLN A 3 -38.34 0.95 14.56
C GLN A 3 -37.46 0.33 15.67
N ASN A 4 -37.87 -0.78 16.31
CA ASN A 4 -37.08 -1.45 17.35
C ASN A 4 -36.81 -2.94 17.03
N LYS A 5 -36.72 -3.31 15.74
CA LYS A 5 -36.29 -4.66 15.36
C LYS A 5 -34.78 -4.82 15.55
N SER A 6 -33.97 -3.91 15.03
CA SER A 6 -32.51 -3.98 15.10
C SER A 6 -31.98 -3.86 16.53
N GLY A 7 -32.58 -3.02 17.38
CA GLY A 7 -32.23 -2.94 18.81
C GLY A 7 -32.45 -4.26 19.56
N ARG A 8 -33.59 -4.92 19.36
CA ARG A 8 -33.85 -6.25 19.93
C ARG A 8 -32.90 -7.32 19.37
N TYR A 9 -32.57 -7.24 18.09
CA TYR A 9 -31.62 -8.16 17.46
C TYR A 9 -30.20 -8.01 18.03
N ILE A 10 -29.72 -6.78 18.20
CA ILE A 10 -28.45 -6.49 18.88
C ILE A 10 -28.45 -7.07 20.29
N ASN A 11 -29.50 -6.84 21.08
CA ASN A 11 -29.58 -7.39 22.44
C ASN A 11 -29.52 -8.93 22.47
N TRP A 12 -30.09 -9.60 21.46
CA TRP A 12 -30.00 -11.06 21.33
C TRP A 12 -28.58 -11.50 20.96
N LEU A 13 -27.93 -10.82 20.02
CA LEU A 13 -26.54 -11.10 19.63
C LEU A 13 -25.54 -10.85 20.77
N LEU A 14 -25.77 -9.82 21.61
CA LEU A 14 -24.94 -9.58 22.78
C LEU A 14 -25.01 -10.75 23.77
N LYS A 15 -26.20 -11.31 24.01
CA LYS A 15 -26.36 -12.52 24.83
C LYS A 15 -25.68 -13.74 24.22
N ASP A 16 -25.76 -13.92 22.90
CA ASP A 16 -25.03 -15.00 22.22
C ASP A 16 -23.51 -14.85 22.38
N LEU A 17 -23.00 -13.62 22.40
CA LEU A 17 -21.59 -13.33 22.65
C LEU A 17 -21.17 -13.55 24.12
N GLU A 18 -22.08 -13.37 25.09
CA GLU A 18 -21.87 -13.76 26.48
C GLU A 18 -21.69 -15.27 26.62
N GLU A 19 -22.51 -16.06 25.91
CA GLU A 19 -22.42 -17.52 25.90
C GLU A 19 -21.23 -18.04 25.07
N ARG A 20 -20.85 -17.33 24.00
CA ARG A 20 -19.77 -17.71 23.07
C ARG A 20 -18.82 -16.55 22.79
N PRO A 21 -17.96 -16.19 23.75
CA PRO A 21 -16.99 -15.11 23.56
C PRO A 21 -16.10 -15.34 22.34
N GLY A 22 -16.00 -14.33 21.48
CA GLY A 22 -15.20 -14.38 20.26
C GLY A 22 -15.85 -15.15 19.10
N ASP A 23 -17.15 -15.43 19.13
CA ASP A 23 -17.84 -15.92 17.94
C ASP A 23 -17.82 -14.86 16.84
N GLY A 24 -17.03 -15.13 15.80
CA GLY A 24 -16.83 -14.20 14.69
C GLY A 24 -18.13 -13.87 13.97
N ARG A 25 -19.04 -14.83 13.80
CA ARG A 25 -20.30 -14.59 13.09
C ARG A 25 -21.19 -13.60 13.87
N THR A 26 -21.37 -13.81 15.16
CA THR A 26 -22.15 -12.92 16.01
C THR A 26 -21.56 -11.50 16.04
N ILE A 27 -20.24 -11.37 16.12
CA ILE A 27 -19.55 -10.07 16.04
C ILE A 27 -19.79 -9.40 14.67
N TYR A 28 -19.75 -10.14 13.57
CA TYR A 28 -20.03 -9.61 12.24
C TYR A 28 -21.46 -9.05 12.14
N TYR A 29 -22.46 -9.78 12.66
CA TYR A 29 -23.84 -9.32 12.65
C TYR A 29 -24.12 -8.20 13.65
N LEU A 30 -23.39 -8.10 14.76
CA LEU A 30 -23.42 -6.92 15.64
C LEU A 30 -22.97 -5.67 14.87
N GLY A 31 -21.90 -5.77 14.09
CA GLY A 31 -21.45 -4.70 13.19
C GLY A 31 -22.57 -4.19 12.27
N HIS A 32 -23.29 -5.10 11.63
CA HIS A 32 -24.45 -4.76 10.77
C HIS A 32 -25.64 -4.21 11.54
N GLY A 33 -26.00 -4.79 12.69
CA GLY A 33 -27.14 -4.33 13.49
C GLY A 33 -26.95 -2.88 13.95
N HIS A 34 -25.73 -2.53 14.38
CA HIS A 34 -25.40 -1.15 14.73
C HIS A 34 -25.38 -0.23 13.50
N LEU A 35 -24.89 -0.70 12.34
CA LEU A 35 -24.92 0.09 11.10
C LEU A 35 -26.34 0.40 10.65
N GLU A 36 -27.26 -0.56 10.74
CA GLU A 36 -28.67 -0.39 10.38
C GLU A 36 -29.36 0.66 11.26
N LEU A 37 -29.09 0.65 12.57
CA LEU A 37 -29.61 1.68 13.48
C LEU A 37 -29.10 3.08 13.14
N TRP A 38 -27.82 3.19 12.75
CA TRP A 38 -27.27 4.46 12.26
C TRP A 38 -27.91 4.89 10.94
N GLN A 39 -28.04 3.98 9.96
CA GLN A 39 -28.63 4.27 8.65
C GLN A 39 -30.10 4.70 8.72
N ALA A 40 -30.83 4.25 9.74
CA ALA A 40 -32.21 4.67 9.97
C ALA A 40 -32.33 6.14 10.41
N ASN A 41 -31.28 6.72 10.99
CA ASN A 41 -31.22 8.12 11.40
C ASN A 41 -29.77 8.67 11.37
N PRO A 42 -29.21 8.95 10.17
CA PRO A 42 -27.82 9.37 10.03
C PRO A 42 -27.68 10.84 10.43
N ASP A 43 -27.37 11.08 11.70
CA ASP A 43 -27.14 12.42 12.24
C ASP A 43 -25.78 12.47 12.96
N PHE A 44 -24.80 13.08 12.32
CA PHE A 44 -23.46 13.28 12.87
C PHE A 44 -23.40 14.29 14.03
N ASN A 45 -24.52 14.87 14.46
CA ASN A 45 -24.58 15.67 15.69
C ASN A 45 -25.27 14.92 16.84
N ASN A 46 -26.02 13.87 16.54
CA ASN A 46 -26.69 13.03 17.53
C ASN A 46 -25.71 12.04 18.19
N ALA A 47 -25.70 12.00 19.52
CA ALA A 47 -24.79 11.15 20.29
C ALA A 47 -25.05 9.64 20.07
N ASP A 48 -26.32 9.22 20.00
CA ASP A 48 -26.69 7.82 19.77
C ASP A 48 -26.31 7.37 18.36
N SER A 49 -26.52 8.22 17.36
CA SER A 49 -26.11 7.95 15.97
C SER A 49 -24.59 7.76 15.89
N LYS A 50 -23.79 8.66 16.50
CA LYS A 50 -22.33 8.48 16.61
C LYS A 50 -21.94 7.19 17.32
N LEU A 51 -22.63 6.86 18.41
CA LEU A 51 -22.39 5.63 19.18
C LEU A 51 -22.61 4.39 18.31
N HIS A 52 -23.72 4.32 17.58
CA HIS A 52 -24.02 3.19 16.71
C HIS A 52 -23.00 3.07 15.56
N LEU A 53 -22.62 4.16 14.91
CA LEU A 53 -21.59 4.14 13.87
C LEU A 53 -20.23 3.66 14.43
N GLY A 54 -19.84 4.19 15.59
CA GLY A 54 -18.60 3.81 16.27
C GLY A 54 -18.57 2.33 16.67
N ARG A 55 -19.66 1.82 17.25
CA ARG A 55 -19.81 0.39 17.60
C ARG A 55 -19.81 -0.51 16.37
N SER A 56 -20.45 -0.09 15.28
CA SER A 56 -20.43 -0.83 14.02
C SER A 56 -19.00 -1.00 13.51
N LEU A 57 -18.23 0.09 13.45
CA LEU A 57 -16.83 0.06 13.05
C LEU A 57 -15.98 -0.80 13.98
N GLU A 58 -16.20 -0.68 15.30
CA GLU A 58 -15.49 -1.46 16.31
C GLU A 58 -15.71 -2.96 16.10
N TYR A 59 -16.96 -3.41 15.97
CA TYR A 59 -17.27 -4.82 15.75
C TYR A 59 -16.73 -5.34 14.42
N PHE A 60 -16.79 -4.57 13.34
CA PHE A 60 -16.16 -4.98 12.09
C PHE A 60 -14.64 -5.13 12.25
N LYS A 61 -13.95 -4.19 12.91
CA LYS A 61 -12.52 -4.30 13.23
C LYS A 61 -12.21 -5.49 14.15
N GLN A 62 -13.05 -5.78 15.14
CA GLN A 62 -12.91 -6.99 15.95
C GLN A 62 -13.03 -8.24 15.08
N ARG A 63 -14.01 -8.29 14.18
CA ARG A 63 -14.20 -9.42 13.25
C ARG A 63 -12.98 -9.66 12.37
N THR A 64 -12.31 -8.62 11.89
CA THR A 64 -11.11 -8.78 11.04
C THR A 64 -9.95 -9.47 11.77
N ASN A 65 -9.89 -9.37 13.10
CA ASN A 65 -8.85 -9.97 13.94
C ASN A 65 -9.16 -11.43 14.34
N ILE A 66 -10.43 -11.86 14.29
CA ILE A 66 -10.83 -13.22 14.65
C ILE A 66 -10.60 -14.17 13.46
N ARG A 67 -9.67 -15.13 13.61
CA ARG A 67 -9.37 -16.11 12.56
C ARG A 67 -10.45 -17.17 12.39
N LYS A 68 -11.14 -17.55 13.48
CA LYS A 68 -12.21 -18.56 13.46
C LYS A 68 -13.47 -18.03 12.74
N GLY A 69 -14.25 -18.95 12.16
CA GLY A 69 -15.52 -18.63 11.49
C GLY A 69 -15.38 -18.55 9.97
N TYR A 70 -16.39 -17.97 9.32
CA TYR A 70 -16.45 -17.94 7.86
C TYR A 70 -15.47 -16.91 7.28
N TYR A 71 -14.64 -17.38 6.35
CA TYR A 71 -13.63 -16.57 5.67
C TYR A 71 -14.24 -15.33 4.98
N GLU A 72 -15.40 -15.50 4.33
CA GLU A 72 -16.07 -14.40 3.62
C GLU A 72 -16.57 -13.32 4.55
N GLU A 73 -17.18 -13.66 5.69
CA GLU A 73 -17.62 -12.69 6.70
C GLU A 73 -16.44 -11.86 7.20
N ARG A 74 -15.26 -12.47 7.35
CA ARG A 74 -14.03 -11.78 7.74
C ARG A 74 -13.58 -10.77 6.69
N TRP A 75 -13.59 -11.16 5.42
CA TRP A 75 -13.26 -10.25 4.31
C TRP A 75 -14.29 -9.11 4.22
N PHE A 76 -15.59 -9.42 4.25
CA PHE A 76 -16.65 -8.42 4.22
C PHE A 76 -16.60 -7.45 5.41
N ALA A 77 -16.15 -7.90 6.58
CA ALA A 77 -15.93 -6.99 7.70
C ALA A 77 -14.84 -5.94 7.40
N MET A 78 -13.77 -6.31 6.68
CA MET A 78 -12.74 -5.36 6.25
C MET A 78 -13.31 -4.34 5.27
N ILE A 79 -14.11 -4.80 4.29
CA ILE A 79 -14.81 -3.94 3.33
C ILE A 79 -15.74 -2.97 4.06
N LYS A 80 -16.56 -3.46 5.00
CA LYS A 80 -17.50 -2.62 5.74
C LYS A 80 -16.81 -1.62 6.66
N ALA A 81 -15.72 -2.02 7.32
CA ALA A 81 -14.90 -1.09 8.09
C ALA A 81 -14.30 0.01 7.21
N ALA A 82 -13.82 -0.33 6.01
CA ALA A 82 -13.30 0.63 5.05
C ALA A 82 -14.39 1.60 4.56
N GLU A 83 -15.56 1.09 4.18
CA GLU A 83 -16.72 1.88 3.77
C GLU A 83 -17.16 2.87 4.86
N ILE A 84 -17.20 2.43 6.12
CA ILE A 84 -17.57 3.31 7.25
C ILE A 84 -16.54 4.43 7.40
N CYS A 85 -15.25 4.08 7.38
CA CYS A 85 -14.17 5.06 7.48
C CYS A 85 -14.24 6.10 6.35
N GLU A 86 -14.46 5.66 5.11
CA GLU A 86 -14.53 6.58 3.96
C GLU A 86 -15.81 7.40 3.91
N ARG A 87 -16.97 6.73 3.89
CA ARG A 87 -18.25 7.37 3.54
C ARG A 87 -18.86 8.14 4.69
N TYR A 88 -18.61 7.68 5.92
CA TYR A 88 -19.29 8.23 7.09
C TYR A 88 -18.34 9.03 7.97
N LEU A 89 -17.09 8.60 8.12
CA LEU A 89 -16.13 9.31 8.96
C LEU A 89 -15.23 10.27 8.19
N GLY A 90 -15.12 10.14 6.86
CA GLY A 90 -14.13 10.88 6.07
C GLY A 90 -12.68 10.55 6.44
N ASP A 91 -12.46 9.45 7.18
CA ASP A 91 -11.15 8.96 7.58
C ASP A 91 -10.57 8.09 6.47
N TYR A 92 -9.94 8.77 5.53
CA TYR A 92 -9.34 8.16 4.35
C TYR A 92 -8.14 7.25 4.67
N GLN A 93 -7.35 7.60 5.70
CA GLN A 93 -6.23 6.76 6.13
C GLN A 93 -6.73 5.43 6.71
N CYS A 94 -7.76 5.48 7.55
CA CYS A 94 -8.43 4.26 8.01
C CYS A 94 -8.98 3.45 6.84
N SER A 95 -9.70 4.08 5.91
CA SER A 95 -10.30 3.40 4.75
C SER A 95 -9.27 2.66 3.92
N VAL A 96 -8.21 3.34 3.46
CA VAL A 96 -7.14 2.72 2.65
C VAL A 96 -6.46 1.58 3.40
N SER A 97 -6.23 1.73 4.71
CA SER A 97 -5.64 0.67 5.54
C SER A 97 -6.53 -0.59 5.57
N GLN A 98 -7.85 -0.42 5.74
CA GLN A 98 -8.80 -1.54 5.72
C GLN A 98 -8.92 -2.17 4.34
N TRP A 99 -9.00 -1.36 3.27
CA TRP A 99 -9.03 -1.88 1.90
C TRP A 99 -7.76 -2.67 1.54
N LYS A 100 -6.57 -2.17 1.88
CA LYS A 100 -5.31 -2.89 1.67
C LYS A 100 -5.22 -4.17 2.50
N THR A 101 -5.80 -4.17 3.70
CA THR A 101 -5.90 -5.38 4.51
C THR A 101 -6.80 -6.42 3.83
N ALA A 102 -7.95 -6.00 3.28
CA ALA A 102 -8.84 -6.88 2.51
C ALA A 102 -8.18 -7.40 1.23
N GLN A 103 -7.40 -6.56 0.54
CA GLN A 103 -6.66 -6.92 -0.66
C GLN A 103 -5.59 -7.97 -0.39
N ARG A 104 -4.82 -7.82 0.70
CA ARG A 104 -3.84 -8.82 1.13
C ARG A 104 -4.52 -10.12 1.57
N PHE A 105 -5.69 -10.02 2.18
CA PHE A 105 -6.45 -11.18 2.64
C PHE A 105 -6.95 -12.01 1.46
N ASP A 106 -7.60 -11.40 0.47
CA ASP A 106 -8.08 -12.08 -0.74
C ASP A 106 -7.64 -11.31 -2.01
N PRO A 107 -6.41 -11.58 -2.52
CA PRO A 107 -5.82 -10.83 -3.62
C PRO A 107 -6.50 -11.10 -4.98
N ASP A 108 -7.33 -12.13 -5.07
CA ASP A 108 -8.06 -12.49 -6.29
C ASP A 108 -9.37 -11.68 -6.44
N ARG A 109 -9.68 -10.78 -5.50
CA ARG A 109 -10.87 -9.92 -5.55
C ARG A 109 -10.56 -8.55 -6.11
N ALA A 110 -11.03 -8.28 -7.33
CA ALA A 110 -10.88 -6.99 -8.02
C ALA A 110 -11.53 -5.82 -7.30
N ASP A 111 -12.49 -6.09 -6.42
CA ASP A 111 -13.25 -5.13 -5.61
C ASP A 111 -12.32 -4.19 -4.85
N THR A 112 -11.30 -4.73 -4.17
CA THR A 112 -10.37 -3.94 -3.36
C THR A 112 -9.51 -3.02 -4.23
N PHE A 113 -9.01 -3.50 -5.37
CA PHE A 113 -8.28 -2.67 -6.32
C PHE A 113 -9.14 -1.53 -6.88
N PHE A 114 -10.40 -1.81 -7.17
CA PHE A 114 -11.36 -0.80 -7.62
C PHE A 114 -11.58 0.27 -6.55
N TYR A 115 -11.91 -0.11 -5.31
CA TYR A 115 -12.18 0.85 -4.25
C TYR A 115 -10.94 1.68 -3.86
N ILE A 116 -9.76 1.06 -3.76
CA ILE A 116 -8.51 1.80 -3.47
C ILE A 116 -8.21 2.79 -4.61
N SER A 117 -8.37 2.37 -5.87
CA SER A 117 -8.16 3.28 -7.00
C SER A 117 -9.15 4.43 -7.02
N GLN A 118 -10.43 4.15 -6.81
CA GLN A 118 -11.47 5.17 -6.71
C GLN A 118 -11.14 6.17 -5.61
N HIS A 119 -10.69 5.66 -4.47
CA HIS A 119 -10.29 6.46 -3.33
C HIS A 119 -9.16 7.43 -3.70
N TYR A 120 -8.06 6.93 -4.28
CA TYR A 120 -6.95 7.78 -4.72
C TYR A 120 -7.38 8.81 -5.78
N ASN A 121 -8.26 8.44 -6.71
CA ASN A 121 -8.79 9.38 -7.69
C ASN A 121 -9.59 10.51 -7.04
N LEU A 122 -10.47 10.20 -6.09
CA LEU A 122 -11.24 11.19 -5.34
C LEU A 122 -10.34 12.09 -4.48
N ALA A 123 -9.25 11.55 -3.95
CA ALA A 123 -8.22 12.30 -3.23
C ALA A 123 -7.32 13.18 -4.14
N GLY A 124 -7.57 13.19 -5.45
CA GLY A 124 -6.76 13.96 -6.40
C GLY A 124 -5.35 13.38 -6.62
N GLN A 125 -5.18 12.08 -6.37
CA GLN A 125 -3.97 11.27 -6.52
C GLN A 125 -4.14 10.22 -7.65
N PRO A 126 -4.31 10.68 -8.91
CA PRO A 126 -4.63 9.78 -10.03
C PRO A 126 -3.49 8.84 -10.43
N ASP A 127 -2.24 9.19 -10.12
CA ASP A 127 -1.09 8.35 -10.45
C ASP A 127 -1.02 7.13 -9.53
N GLU A 128 -1.32 7.31 -8.24
CA GLU A 128 -1.51 6.26 -7.25
C GLU A 128 -2.72 5.38 -7.60
N ALA A 129 -3.82 5.99 -8.05
CA ALA A 129 -5.00 5.26 -8.52
C ALA A 129 -4.65 4.33 -9.70
N LEU A 130 -3.91 4.83 -10.70
CA LEU A 130 -3.41 4.03 -11.81
C LEU A 130 -2.53 2.87 -11.36
N LYS A 131 -1.66 3.11 -10.37
CA LYS A 131 -0.80 2.06 -9.80
C LYS A 131 -1.61 0.92 -9.22
N GLU A 132 -2.64 1.24 -8.44
CA GLU A 132 -3.46 0.23 -7.78
C GLU A 132 -4.37 -0.51 -8.77
N ILE A 133 -5.14 0.21 -9.61
CA ILE A 133 -6.12 -0.43 -10.50
C ILE A 133 -5.50 -1.42 -11.48
N ARG A 134 -4.19 -1.26 -11.79
CA ARG A 134 -3.42 -2.18 -12.62
C ARG A 134 -3.51 -3.62 -12.15
N GLY A 135 -3.41 -3.88 -10.85
CA GLY A 135 -3.51 -5.24 -10.31
C GLY A 135 -4.91 -5.83 -10.56
N GLY A 136 -5.95 -5.04 -10.30
CA GLY A 136 -7.34 -5.42 -10.50
C GLY A 136 -7.68 -5.74 -11.95
N LEU A 137 -7.07 -5.07 -12.94
CA LEU A 137 -7.29 -5.29 -14.38
C LEU A 137 -6.76 -6.64 -14.89
N MET A 138 -5.80 -7.22 -14.18
CA MET A 138 -5.17 -8.49 -14.59
C MET A 138 -5.93 -9.70 -14.05
N LEU A 139 -6.85 -9.50 -13.10
CA LEU A 139 -7.63 -10.57 -12.50
C LEU A 139 -8.69 -11.11 -13.46
N ALA A 140 -8.81 -12.44 -13.51
CA ALA A 140 -9.95 -13.10 -14.13
C ALA A 140 -11.18 -12.97 -13.22
N THR A 141 -12.38 -13.01 -13.81
CA THR A 141 -13.61 -13.12 -13.03
C THR A 141 -13.58 -14.43 -12.24
N PRO A 142 -13.64 -14.42 -10.89
CA PRO A 142 -13.53 -15.65 -10.12
C PRO A 142 -14.79 -16.48 -10.27
N ARG A 143 -14.64 -17.82 -10.23
CA ARG A 143 -15.78 -18.78 -10.25
C ARG A 143 -16.62 -18.71 -8.98
N ARG A 144 -16.01 -18.37 -7.84
CA ARG A 144 -16.62 -18.32 -6.50
C ARG A 144 -17.42 -17.03 -6.25
N SER A 145 -18.11 -16.58 -7.28
CA SER A 145 -18.83 -15.32 -7.37
C SER A 145 -20.09 -15.24 -6.50
N LEU A 146 -20.05 -15.76 -5.28
CA LEU A 146 -21.26 -16.01 -4.48
C LEU A 146 -22.07 -14.74 -4.15
N PHE A 147 -21.46 -13.55 -4.28
CA PHE A 147 -22.11 -12.24 -4.12
C PHE A 147 -21.63 -11.20 -5.15
N GLN A 148 -21.28 -11.65 -6.36
CA GLN A 148 -20.49 -10.82 -7.29
C GLN A 148 -21.17 -9.54 -7.74
N TRP A 149 -20.41 -8.47 -7.58
CA TRP A 149 -20.40 -7.32 -8.46
C TRP A 149 -19.69 -7.74 -9.74
N LEU A 150 -20.30 -8.62 -10.54
CA LEU A 150 -19.78 -9.03 -11.85
C LEU A 150 -19.43 -7.80 -12.71
N GLU A 151 -20.20 -6.75 -12.51
CA GLU A 151 -20.01 -5.39 -13.01
C GLU A 151 -18.62 -4.81 -12.71
N VAL A 152 -18.00 -5.07 -11.54
CA VAL A 152 -16.63 -4.61 -11.24
C VAL A 152 -15.63 -5.23 -12.21
N TYR A 153 -15.77 -6.52 -12.51
CA TYR A 153 -14.85 -7.25 -13.39
C TYR A 153 -15.09 -6.93 -14.87
N GLN A 154 -16.35 -6.73 -15.24
CA GLN A 154 -16.76 -6.47 -16.61
C GLN A 154 -16.63 -5.00 -17.00
N CYS A 155 -16.85 -4.08 -16.06
CA CYS A 155 -17.00 -2.66 -16.34
C CYS A 155 -16.23 -1.75 -15.38
N LEU A 156 -16.60 -1.71 -14.09
CA LEU A 156 -16.24 -0.59 -13.22
C LEU A 156 -14.73 -0.40 -13.06
N ARG A 157 -13.94 -1.48 -13.02
CA ARG A 157 -12.47 -1.37 -12.95
C ARG A 157 -11.85 -0.71 -14.20
N TYR A 158 -12.45 -0.93 -15.38
CA TYR A 158 -11.99 -0.31 -16.62
C TYR A 158 -12.36 1.17 -16.68
N ARG A 159 -13.58 1.50 -16.24
CA ARG A 159 -14.04 2.88 -16.08
C ARG A 159 -13.15 3.65 -15.11
N GLU A 160 -12.81 3.04 -13.99
CA GLU A 160 -11.98 3.67 -12.97
C GLU A 160 -10.55 3.89 -13.47
N MET A 161 -9.98 2.92 -14.19
CA MET A 161 -8.71 3.09 -14.87
C MET A 161 -8.74 4.26 -15.87
N ALA A 162 -9.80 4.36 -16.68
CA ALA A 162 -9.94 5.43 -17.65
C ALA A 162 -10.02 6.80 -16.94
N ARG A 163 -10.77 6.91 -15.84
CA ARG A 163 -10.85 8.12 -15.00
C ARG A 163 -9.48 8.51 -14.44
N ALA A 164 -8.77 7.54 -13.86
CA ALA A 164 -7.41 7.75 -13.35
C ALA A 164 -6.47 8.27 -14.44
N ALA A 165 -6.51 7.65 -15.63
CA ALA A 165 -5.73 8.09 -16.78
C ALA A 165 -6.08 9.50 -17.26
N ALA A 166 -7.36 9.85 -17.38
CA ALA A 166 -7.76 11.18 -17.79
C ALA A 166 -7.29 12.26 -16.81
N ASN A 167 -7.24 11.93 -15.52
CA ASN A 167 -6.85 12.84 -14.44
C ASN A 167 -5.35 12.84 -14.14
N ALA A 168 -4.58 11.83 -14.59
CA ALA A 168 -3.13 11.70 -14.36
C ALA A 168 -2.39 13.01 -14.67
N ARG A 169 -1.57 13.47 -13.74
CA ARG A 169 -0.80 14.73 -13.91
C ARG A 169 0.48 14.48 -14.68
N ASN A 170 1.09 13.32 -14.45
CA ASN A 170 2.31 12.91 -15.10
C ASN A 170 2.03 12.23 -16.44
N PRO A 171 3.01 12.22 -17.36
CA PRO A 171 2.92 11.42 -18.56
C PRO A 171 2.66 9.96 -18.23
N ILE A 172 1.56 9.44 -18.78
CA ILE A 172 1.17 8.05 -18.61
C ILE A 172 2.17 7.19 -19.37
N SER A 173 2.78 6.22 -18.69
CA SER A 173 3.74 5.33 -19.33
C SER A 173 3.11 4.58 -20.52
N LEU A 174 3.94 4.23 -21.52
CA LEU A 174 3.49 3.46 -22.68
C LEU A 174 2.83 2.12 -22.26
N GLU A 175 3.26 1.56 -21.14
CA GLU A 175 2.67 0.35 -20.57
C GLU A 175 1.22 0.58 -20.10
N TYR A 176 0.98 1.63 -19.31
CA TYR A 176 -0.38 2.01 -18.91
C TYR A 176 -1.26 2.30 -20.12
N TRP A 177 -0.72 2.92 -21.16
CA TRP A 177 -1.47 3.13 -22.41
C TRP A 177 -1.90 1.84 -23.08
N LYS A 178 -1.03 0.83 -23.14
CA LYS A 178 -1.40 -0.50 -23.67
C LYS A 178 -2.54 -1.11 -22.86
N LEU A 179 -2.52 -0.94 -21.54
CA LEU A 179 -3.58 -1.38 -20.65
C LEU A 179 -4.89 -0.61 -20.88
N ILE A 180 -4.86 0.73 -21.01
CA ILE A 180 -6.05 1.56 -21.29
C ILE A 180 -6.67 1.18 -22.64
N LYS A 181 -5.83 0.98 -23.67
CA LYS A 181 -6.30 0.55 -24.99
C LYS A 181 -6.92 -0.85 -24.95
N LYS A 182 -6.35 -1.76 -24.15
CA LYS A 182 -6.89 -3.11 -23.93
C LYS A 182 -8.21 -3.04 -23.17
N ALA A 183 -8.29 -2.20 -22.14
CA ALA A 183 -9.49 -1.92 -21.35
C ALA A 183 -10.63 -1.42 -22.25
N GLY A 184 -10.37 -0.41 -23.08
CA GLY A 184 -11.32 0.15 -24.05
C GLY A 184 -11.91 -0.86 -25.03
N LYS A 185 -11.22 -1.98 -25.29
CA LYS A 185 -11.70 -3.06 -26.17
C LYS A 185 -12.37 -4.22 -25.45
N LYS A 186 -12.07 -4.40 -24.16
CA LYS A 186 -12.47 -5.57 -23.38
C LYS A 186 -13.58 -5.28 -22.37
N HIS A 187 -13.87 -4.01 -22.09
CA HIS A 187 -14.96 -3.67 -21.20
C HIS A 187 -16.29 -4.16 -21.77
N GLN A 188 -17.17 -4.62 -20.89
CA GLN A 188 -18.53 -5.04 -21.19
C GLN A 188 -19.51 -4.14 -20.44
N CYS A 189 -19.21 -2.83 -20.40
CA CYS A 189 -20.06 -1.86 -19.73
C CYS A 189 -21.38 -1.68 -20.50
N PRO A 190 -22.54 -1.85 -19.86
CA PRO A 190 -23.83 -1.67 -20.53
C PRO A 190 -24.17 -0.18 -20.72
N GLY A 191 -24.98 0.10 -21.73
CA GLY A 191 -25.67 1.39 -21.90
C GLY A 191 -24.76 2.61 -21.91
N ASP A 192 -25.11 3.62 -21.10
CA ASP A 192 -24.40 4.89 -21.04
C ASP A 192 -23.04 4.79 -20.33
N GLU A 193 -22.86 3.79 -19.47
CA GLU A 193 -21.56 3.56 -18.83
C GLU A 193 -20.49 3.17 -19.85
N GLY A 194 -20.84 2.34 -20.84
CA GLY A 194 -19.92 1.99 -21.93
C GLY A 194 -19.52 3.20 -22.75
N LYS A 195 -20.47 4.08 -23.06
CA LYS A 195 -20.19 5.35 -23.76
C LYS A 195 -19.28 6.26 -22.94
N GLU A 196 -19.48 6.32 -21.62
CA GLU A 196 -18.62 7.07 -20.72
C GLU A 196 -17.19 6.52 -20.74
N VAL A 197 -17.01 5.19 -20.66
CA VAL A 197 -15.68 4.57 -20.76
C VAL A 197 -15.01 4.92 -22.08
N ASP A 198 -15.72 4.80 -23.20
CA ASP A 198 -15.18 5.11 -24.53
C ASP A 198 -14.79 6.59 -24.65
N ALA A 199 -15.62 7.50 -24.12
CA ALA A 199 -15.34 8.93 -24.10
C ALA A 199 -14.11 9.27 -23.24
N ILE A 200 -13.98 8.65 -22.07
CA ILE A 200 -12.83 8.87 -21.19
C ILE A 200 -11.56 8.29 -21.82
N VAL A 201 -11.63 7.12 -22.45
CA VAL A 201 -10.51 6.51 -23.18
C VAL A 201 -10.08 7.38 -24.36
N ALA A 202 -11.03 8.00 -25.08
CA ALA A 202 -10.74 8.97 -26.13
C ALA A 202 -10.04 10.21 -25.57
N LYS A 203 -10.54 10.79 -24.47
CA LYS A 203 -9.90 11.92 -23.79
C LYS A 203 -8.48 11.61 -23.32
N ALA A 204 -8.26 10.43 -22.74
CA ALA A 204 -6.94 9.96 -22.34
C ALA A 204 -5.99 9.82 -23.55
N ARG A 205 -6.51 9.34 -24.70
CA ARG A 205 -5.76 9.24 -25.95
C ARG A 205 -5.26 10.62 -26.41
N ASP A 206 -6.14 11.60 -26.40
CA ASP A 206 -5.81 12.93 -26.92
C ASP A 206 -4.84 13.65 -25.99
N LYS A 207 -5.02 13.53 -24.66
CA LYS A 207 -4.05 14.03 -23.69
C LYS A 207 -2.64 13.47 -23.92
N ILE A 208 -2.52 12.17 -24.22
CA ILE A 208 -1.22 11.54 -24.51
C ILE A 208 -0.61 12.07 -25.81
N LYS A 209 -1.42 12.28 -26.86
CA LYS A 209 -0.91 12.88 -28.11
C LYS A 209 -0.34 14.28 -27.86
N GLU A 210 -1.01 15.09 -27.05
CA GLU A 210 -0.53 16.42 -26.71
C GLU A 210 0.75 16.39 -25.85
N LEU A 211 0.85 15.44 -24.91
CA LEU A 211 2.09 15.23 -24.15
C LEU A 211 3.26 14.83 -25.06
N LYS A 212 3.05 13.91 -26.01
CA LYS A 212 4.10 13.52 -26.98
C LYS A 212 4.57 14.67 -27.86
N LYS A 213 3.64 15.47 -28.39
CA LYS A 213 3.99 16.67 -29.15
C LYS A 213 4.82 17.65 -28.32
N THR A 214 4.48 17.77 -27.03
CA THR A 214 5.20 18.64 -26.10
C THR A 214 6.62 18.12 -25.85
N GLU A 215 6.79 16.82 -25.65
CA GLU A 215 8.11 16.17 -25.50
C GLU A 215 8.97 16.34 -26.76
N GLU A 216 8.43 16.08 -27.95
CA GLU A 216 9.12 16.27 -29.25
C GLU A 216 9.53 17.74 -29.47
N ALA A 217 8.69 18.69 -29.07
CA ALA A 217 9.00 20.12 -29.16
C ALA A 217 10.11 20.54 -28.18
N ILE A 218 10.14 19.97 -26.97
CA ILE A 218 11.23 20.20 -26.00
C ILE A 218 12.54 19.64 -26.54
N GLU A 219 12.53 18.42 -27.08
CA GLU A 219 13.71 17.77 -27.65
C GLU A 219 14.27 18.58 -28.84
N THR A 220 13.40 19.07 -29.71
CA THR A 220 13.78 19.91 -30.85
C THR A 220 14.41 21.24 -30.40
N LYS A 221 13.84 21.89 -29.37
CA LYS A 221 14.42 23.12 -28.78
C LYS A 221 15.76 22.89 -28.11
N GLN A 222 15.96 21.73 -27.49
CA GLN A 222 17.25 21.36 -26.89
C GLN A 222 18.32 21.09 -27.95
N LYS A 223 17.96 20.42 -29.06
CA LYS A 223 18.86 20.19 -30.20
C LYS A 223 19.20 21.47 -30.96
N GLY A 224 18.31 22.48 -30.95
CA GLY A 224 18.53 23.78 -31.60
C GLY A 224 19.36 24.79 -30.79
N LYS A 225 19.56 24.57 -29.48
CA LYS A 225 20.54 25.36 -28.72
C LYS A 225 21.93 24.82 -29.05
N ALA A 226 22.59 25.47 -30.02
CA ALA A 226 24.01 25.27 -30.28
C ALA A 226 24.79 25.33 -28.94
N PRO A 227 25.78 24.45 -28.74
CA PRO A 227 26.61 24.50 -27.54
C PRO A 227 27.18 25.92 -27.44
N LEU A 228 26.85 26.63 -26.36
CA LEU A 228 27.47 27.92 -26.08
C LEU A 228 28.98 27.68 -26.12
N ASP A 229 29.64 28.36 -27.05
CA ASP A 229 31.08 28.30 -27.22
C ASP A 229 31.76 28.49 -25.86
N LYS A 230 32.74 27.62 -25.63
CA LYS A 230 33.59 27.56 -24.45
C LYS A 230 33.88 28.97 -23.95
N ALA A 231 33.40 29.28 -22.74
CA ALA A 231 33.79 30.49 -22.04
C ALA A 231 35.32 30.60 -22.07
N PRO A 232 35.89 31.76 -22.46
CA PRO A 232 37.33 31.93 -22.49
C PRO A 232 37.87 31.68 -21.08
N SER A 233 38.91 30.84 -21.00
CA SER A 233 39.66 30.56 -19.78
C SER A 233 40.22 31.87 -19.21
N GLY A 234 39.44 32.50 -18.33
CA GLY A 234 39.89 33.61 -17.50
C GLY A 234 40.97 33.11 -16.55
N LYS A 235 42.14 33.73 -16.62
CA LYS A 235 43.29 33.49 -15.76
C LYS A 235 42.87 33.53 -14.28
N GLU A 236 43.35 32.55 -13.52
CA GLU A 236 43.35 32.57 -12.06
C GLU A 236 44.09 33.81 -11.55
N GLU A 237 43.34 34.78 -11.04
CA GLU A 237 43.88 35.89 -10.26
C GLU A 237 43.87 35.47 -8.79
N LYS A 238 45.07 35.15 -8.26
CA LYS A 238 45.32 34.90 -6.84
C LYS A 238 45.17 36.21 -6.06
N ALA A 239 43.98 36.49 -5.55
CA ALA A 239 43.79 37.50 -4.50
C ALA A 239 43.89 36.84 -3.12
N GLY A 240 44.95 37.18 -2.40
CA GLY A 240 45.14 36.80 -1.00
C GLY A 240 44.13 37.48 -0.09
N LEU A 241 43.53 36.70 0.81
CA LEU A 241 42.78 37.19 1.95
C LEU A 241 43.37 36.55 3.21
N THR A 242 44.30 37.29 3.82
CA THR A 242 44.68 37.14 5.21
C THR A 242 43.53 37.63 6.09
N GLY A 243 42.85 36.70 6.77
CA GLY A 243 41.82 37.00 7.77
C GLY A 243 42.09 36.19 9.04
N GLU A 244 42.49 36.89 10.09
CA GLU A 244 42.88 36.37 11.40
C GLU A 244 41.81 35.48 12.04
N ARG A 245 42.26 34.31 12.51
CA ARG A 245 41.48 33.34 13.27
C ARG A 245 41.57 33.68 14.75
N LYS A 246 40.57 34.39 15.31
CA LYS A 246 40.43 34.52 16.77
C LYS A 246 39.86 33.23 17.36
N THR A 247 40.67 32.56 18.15
CA THR A 247 40.30 31.42 19.01
C THR A 247 39.42 31.90 20.16
N GLY A 248 38.11 31.71 20.02
CA GLY A 248 37.12 31.84 21.10
C GLY A 248 36.82 30.48 21.71
N GLN A 249 37.45 30.20 22.84
CA GLN A 249 37.21 29.06 23.70
C GLN A 249 35.84 29.21 24.37
N SER A 250 34.85 28.38 24.00
CA SER A 250 33.56 28.32 24.71
C SER A 250 33.29 26.90 25.22
N ARG A 251 32.95 26.84 26.50
CA ARG A 251 32.73 25.65 27.32
C ARG A 251 31.58 24.80 26.76
N GLY A 252 31.83 23.50 26.68
CA GLY A 252 30.87 22.49 26.25
C GLY A 252 29.65 22.40 27.18
N LYS A 253 28.48 22.40 26.55
CA LYS A 253 27.30 21.66 27.01
C LYS A 253 27.03 20.59 25.96
N GLY A 254 27.20 19.32 26.34
CA GLY A 254 26.98 18.17 25.49
C GLY A 254 25.55 18.17 24.92
N SER A 255 25.46 18.24 23.59
CA SER A 255 24.20 18.15 22.87
C SER A 255 23.91 16.68 22.56
N ILE A 256 22.98 16.09 23.31
CA ILE A 256 22.44 14.74 23.10
C ILE A 256 21.67 14.64 21.75
N ARG A 257 21.47 15.75 21.03
CA ARG A 257 20.71 15.78 19.76
C ARG A 257 21.43 15.20 18.53
N GLY A 258 22.76 15.07 18.55
CA GLY A 258 23.51 14.52 17.40
C GLY A 258 23.24 13.02 17.20
N HIS A 259 23.28 12.24 18.28
CA HIS A 259 23.12 10.79 18.24
C HIS A 259 21.72 10.32 17.80
N ASP A 260 20.69 11.13 18.04
CA ASP A 260 19.31 10.81 17.62
C ASP A 260 19.11 10.96 16.09
N GLN A 261 19.81 11.89 15.43
CA GLN A 261 19.73 12.03 13.98
C GLN A 261 20.51 10.94 13.25
N ASP A 262 21.68 10.56 13.77
CA ASP A 262 22.48 9.47 13.20
C ASP A 262 21.79 8.11 13.37
N ALA A 263 21.14 7.87 14.51
CA ALA A 263 20.33 6.67 14.73
C ALA A 263 19.12 6.61 13.79
N LYS A 264 18.40 7.73 13.59
CA LYS A 264 17.27 7.81 12.65
C LYS A 264 17.70 7.59 11.20
N LEU A 265 18.86 8.11 10.81
CA LEU A 265 19.42 7.91 9.47
C LEU A 265 19.86 6.45 9.26
N ALA A 266 20.47 5.83 10.28
CA ALA A 266 20.86 4.43 10.24
C ALA A 266 19.63 3.50 10.12
N VAL A 267 18.57 3.75 10.91
CA VAL A 267 17.30 3.00 10.83
C VAL A 267 16.65 3.14 9.46
N ARG A 268 16.65 4.34 8.87
CA ARG A 268 16.10 4.55 7.53
C ARG A 268 16.88 3.80 6.45
N LYS A 269 18.22 3.84 6.51
CA LYS A 269 19.08 3.07 5.59
C LYS A 269 18.90 1.56 5.73
N LEU A 270 18.74 1.06 6.95
CA LEU A 270 18.42 -0.35 7.22
C LEU A 270 17.06 -0.75 6.65
N SER A 271 16.05 0.11 6.79
CA SER A 271 14.72 -0.13 6.22
C SER A 271 14.75 -0.15 4.69
N ASP A 272 15.37 0.85 4.05
CA ASP A 272 15.52 0.91 2.59
C ASP A 272 16.32 -0.29 2.05
N TRP A 273 17.41 -0.67 2.73
CA TRP A 273 18.21 -1.85 2.40
C TRP A 273 17.40 -3.15 2.52
N SER A 274 16.63 -3.32 3.60
CA SER A 274 15.78 -4.50 3.81
C SER A 274 14.74 -4.65 2.69
N ALA A 275 14.15 -3.54 2.22
CA ALA A 275 13.16 -3.56 1.15
C ALA A 275 13.77 -3.95 -0.20
N THR A 276 14.95 -3.44 -0.54
CA THR A 276 15.67 -3.82 -1.77
C THR A 276 16.13 -5.27 -1.73
N PHE A 277 16.73 -5.70 -0.62
CA PHE A 277 17.16 -7.09 -0.43
C PHE A 277 16.00 -8.07 -0.53
N MET A 278 14.86 -7.77 0.11
CA MET A 278 13.66 -8.61 0.03
C MET A 278 13.09 -8.68 -1.38
N LEU A 279 13.20 -7.61 -2.18
CA LEU A 279 12.74 -7.61 -3.58
C LEU A 279 13.63 -8.51 -4.46
N GLU A 280 14.95 -8.33 -4.38
CA GLU A 280 15.92 -9.12 -5.15
C GLU A 280 15.89 -10.60 -4.75
N LEU A 281 15.71 -10.88 -3.46
CA LEU A 281 15.59 -12.23 -2.95
C LEU A 281 14.27 -12.90 -3.38
N THR A 282 13.18 -12.15 -3.42
CA THR A 282 11.89 -12.65 -3.96
C THR A 282 12.02 -12.99 -5.45
N GLU A 283 12.74 -12.18 -6.23
CA GLU A 283 13.03 -12.47 -7.65
C GLU A 283 13.94 -13.70 -7.82
N ALA A 284 14.97 -13.84 -6.98
CA ALA A 284 15.87 -15.00 -6.98
C ALA A 284 15.17 -16.30 -6.55
N LEU A 285 14.18 -16.23 -5.65
CA LEU A 285 13.42 -17.37 -5.14
C LEU A 285 12.20 -17.74 -5.99
N ALA A 286 11.84 -16.94 -7.00
CA ALA A 286 10.78 -17.26 -7.95
C ALA A 286 11.10 -18.49 -8.83
N ASP A 287 12.35 -18.98 -8.84
CA ASP A 287 12.73 -20.26 -9.43
C ASP A 287 12.28 -21.44 -8.55
N LYS A 288 11.25 -22.16 -9.03
CA LYS A 288 10.48 -23.20 -8.31
C LYS A 288 11.30 -24.33 -7.69
N LYS A 289 12.55 -24.57 -8.12
CA LYS A 289 13.38 -25.66 -7.59
C LYS A 289 13.98 -25.35 -6.21
N THR A 290 14.13 -24.08 -5.85
CA THR A 290 14.86 -23.64 -4.64
C THR A 290 13.93 -23.51 -3.42
N TYR A 291 12.63 -23.31 -3.64
CA TYR A 291 11.65 -23.00 -2.61
C TYR A 291 11.38 -24.14 -1.61
N LYS A 292 11.64 -25.40 -1.97
CA LYS A 292 11.23 -26.57 -1.18
C LYS A 292 12.16 -26.91 -0.02
N SER A 293 13.41 -26.43 0.00
CA SER A 293 14.39 -26.74 1.07
C SER A 293 14.63 -25.61 2.06
N LEU A 294 14.12 -24.39 1.80
CA LEU A 294 14.34 -23.19 2.63
C LEU A 294 13.08 -22.73 3.38
N GLY A 295 11.96 -23.45 3.25
CA GLY A 295 10.61 -22.95 3.54
C GLY A 295 10.34 -22.51 4.98
N ASP A 296 10.81 -23.25 5.97
CA ASP A 296 10.37 -23.05 7.36
C ASP A 296 11.17 -21.96 8.07
N ASP A 297 12.51 -22.01 8.04
CA ASP A 297 13.38 -20.99 8.64
C ASP A 297 13.22 -19.63 7.96
N PHE A 298 13.01 -19.63 6.63
CA PHE A 298 12.86 -18.39 5.87
C PHE A 298 11.50 -17.73 6.07
N SER A 299 10.43 -18.53 6.21
CA SER A 299 9.10 -18.01 6.58
C SER A 299 9.13 -17.38 7.98
N GLN A 300 9.90 -17.95 8.90
CA GLN A 300 10.07 -17.42 10.25
C GLN A 300 10.80 -16.06 10.22
N ALA A 301 11.89 -15.94 9.46
CA ALA A 301 12.61 -14.67 9.31
C ALA A 301 11.75 -13.55 8.69
N ILE A 302 10.90 -13.86 7.71
CA ILE A 302 9.97 -12.89 7.11
C ILE A 302 8.94 -12.41 8.13
N ASN A 303 8.35 -13.33 8.90
CA ASN A 303 7.35 -12.98 9.90
C ASN A 303 7.96 -12.11 11.01
N THR A 304 9.18 -12.42 11.46
CA THR A 304 9.91 -11.58 12.43
C THR A 304 10.23 -10.19 11.89
N ALA A 305 10.62 -10.06 10.60
CA ALA A 305 10.85 -8.76 9.99
C ALA A 305 9.58 -7.89 9.92
N LEU A 306 8.43 -8.51 9.60
CA LEU A 306 7.13 -7.83 9.59
C LEU A 306 6.69 -7.41 11.00
N GLU A 307 6.99 -8.20 12.02
CA GLU A 307 6.74 -7.85 13.42
C GLU A 307 7.61 -6.66 13.88
N VAL A 308 8.89 -6.62 13.49
CA VAL A 308 9.78 -5.46 13.76
C VAL A 308 9.25 -4.19 13.10
N GLN A 309 8.75 -4.29 11.86
CA GLN A 309 8.16 -3.16 11.15
C GLN A 309 6.87 -2.65 11.82
N ASP A 310 5.97 -3.55 12.22
CA ASP A 310 4.73 -3.20 12.96
C ASP A 310 5.05 -2.60 14.34
N MET A 311 6.11 -3.07 15.03
CA MET A 311 6.57 -2.49 16.29
C MET A 311 7.12 -1.07 16.13
N GLN A 312 7.82 -0.79 15.03
CA GLN A 312 8.33 0.54 14.69
C GLN A 312 7.19 1.54 14.46
N GLU A 313 6.09 1.11 13.83
CA GLU A 313 4.91 1.95 13.59
C GLU A 313 4.13 2.24 14.89
N ARG A 314 4.25 1.38 15.92
CA ARG A 314 3.53 1.49 17.19
C ARG A 314 4.25 2.25 18.31
N LYS A 315 5.46 2.78 18.08
CA LYS A 315 6.27 3.52 19.08
C LYS A 315 6.46 2.75 20.41
N LEU A 316 6.73 1.45 20.35
CA LEU A 316 7.02 0.65 21.54
C LEU A 316 8.41 0.98 22.12
N THR A 317 8.63 0.58 23.39
CA THR A 317 9.85 0.87 24.17
C THR A 317 11.11 0.29 23.50
N CYS A 318 12.24 1.00 23.61
CA CYS A 318 13.53 0.64 22.99
C CYS A 318 13.95 -0.82 23.21
N ASP A 319 13.71 -1.37 24.41
CA ASP A 319 14.18 -2.73 24.75
C ASP A 319 13.48 -3.84 23.97
N ALA A 320 12.18 -3.69 23.68
CA ALA A 320 11.42 -4.66 22.88
C ALA A 320 11.85 -4.62 21.41
N TYR A 321 12.13 -3.42 20.89
CA TYR A 321 12.64 -3.23 19.55
C TYR A 321 14.05 -3.80 19.39
N LEU A 322 14.95 -3.55 20.35
CA LEU A 322 16.31 -4.09 20.34
C LEU A 322 16.34 -5.62 20.44
N GLY A 323 15.48 -6.22 21.27
CA GLY A 323 15.35 -7.68 21.34
C GLY A 323 14.88 -8.31 20.02
N ALA A 324 13.92 -7.69 19.34
CA ALA A 324 13.43 -8.15 18.05
C ALA A 324 14.46 -7.97 16.91
N VAL A 325 15.21 -6.86 16.93
CA VAL A 325 16.34 -6.63 16.01
C VAL A 325 17.45 -7.65 16.25
N GLN A 326 17.80 -7.97 17.49
CA GLN A 326 18.80 -8.99 17.81
C GLN A 326 18.34 -10.38 17.33
N GLY A 327 17.08 -10.75 17.58
CA GLY A 327 16.52 -12.01 17.07
C GLY A 327 16.55 -12.10 15.55
N TYR A 328 16.26 -10.99 14.85
CA TYR A 328 16.39 -10.91 13.39
C TYR A 328 17.85 -11.08 12.93
N LEU A 329 18.81 -10.45 13.59
CA LEU A 329 20.24 -10.57 13.28
C LEU A 329 20.75 -12.01 13.51
N ASP A 330 20.30 -12.68 14.58
CA ASP A 330 20.69 -14.06 14.89
C ASP A 330 20.11 -15.06 13.86
N LEU A 331 18.85 -14.87 13.45
CA LEU A 331 18.23 -15.63 12.36
C LEU A 331 18.91 -15.36 11.02
N PHE A 332 19.27 -14.10 10.74
CA PHE A 332 19.97 -13.71 9.51
C PHE A 332 21.38 -14.32 9.45
N SER A 333 22.10 -14.31 10.58
CA SER A 333 23.42 -14.95 10.71
C SER A 333 23.35 -16.47 10.47
N SER A 334 22.34 -17.13 11.03
CA SER A 334 22.11 -18.57 10.82
C SER A 334 21.72 -18.89 9.37
N SER A 335 20.93 -18.02 8.74
CA SER A 335 20.49 -18.15 7.34
C SER A 335 21.60 -17.80 6.34
N LYS A 336 22.56 -16.93 6.72
CA LYS A 336 23.71 -16.50 5.92
C LYS A 336 24.59 -17.69 5.53
N GLU A 337 24.88 -18.59 6.47
CA GLU A 337 25.72 -19.76 6.19
C GLU A 337 25.03 -20.78 5.27
N LEU A 338 23.70 -20.93 5.39
CA LEU A 338 22.91 -21.74 4.47
C LEU A 338 22.87 -21.15 3.06
N LEU A 339 22.69 -19.83 2.94
CA LEU A 339 22.72 -19.12 1.65
C LEU A 339 24.11 -19.18 1.01
N ARG A 340 25.17 -19.00 1.81
CA ARG A 340 26.56 -19.08 1.38
C ARG A 340 26.89 -20.48 0.84
N ALA A 341 26.50 -21.54 1.55
CA ALA A 341 26.67 -22.92 1.09
C ALA A 341 25.89 -23.20 -0.21
N ALA A 342 24.65 -22.72 -0.33
CA ALA A 342 23.84 -22.87 -1.52
C ALA A 342 24.45 -22.16 -2.75
N LEU A 343 24.98 -20.95 -2.57
CA LEU A 343 25.59 -20.15 -3.64
C LEU A 343 26.98 -20.66 -4.07
N ILE A 344 27.80 -21.13 -3.11
CA ILE A 344 29.10 -21.79 -3.41
C ILE A 344 28.87 -23.06 -4.25
N SER A 345 27.83 -23.85 -3.93
CA SER A 345 27.51 -25.07 -4.69
C SER A 345 27.17 -24.81 -6.17
N ARG A 346 26.82 -23.56 -6.53
CA ARG A 346 26.44 -23.15 -7.87
C ARG A 346 27.54 -22.39 -8.63
N GLY A 347 28.76 -22.28 -8.09
CA GLY A 347 29.91 -21.69 -8.79
C GLY A 347 29.80 -20.18 -9.05
N SER A 348 28.93 -19.46 -8.34
CA SER A 348 28.79 -18.01 -8.49
C SER A 348 29.86 -17.28 -7.67
N ILE A 349 31.03 -17.07 -8.28
CA ILE A 349 32.18 -16.38 -7.66
C ILE A 349 31.86 -14.88 -7.41
N ALA A 350 31.02 -14.28 -8.24
CA ALA A 350 30.64 -12.86 -8.13
C ALA A 350 29.85 -12.54 -6.85
N THR A 351 29.03 -13.48 -6.36
CA THR A 351 28.23 -13.29 -5.15
C THR A 351 29.03 -13.53 -3.87
N ALA A 352 30.08 -14.35 -3.89
CA ALA A 352 30.94 -14.58 -2.73
C ALA A 352 31.82 -13.35 -2.39
N SER A 353 32.29 -12.63 -3.42
CA SER A 353 33.01 -11.35 -3.28
C SER A 353 32.13 -10.26 -2.66
N TRP A 354 30.83 -10.26 -2.98
CA TRP A 354 29.85 -9.29 -2.49
C TRP A 354 29.59 -9.41 -0.98
N PHE A 355 29.57 -10.63 -0.44
CA PHE A 355 29.42 -10.87 1.01
C PHE A 355 30.62 -10.39 1.83
N SER A 356 31.83 -10.40 1.26
CA SER A 356 33.05 -9.90 1.93
C SER A 356 33.10 -8.37 2.02
N LEU A 357 32.24 -7.66 1.28
CA LEU A 357 32.11 -6.21 1.30
C LEU A 357 31.02 -5.72 2.28
N VAL A 358 30.15 -6.64 2.71
CA VAL A 358 29.05 -6.40 3.66
C VAL A 358 29.47 -6.75 5.10
N GLU A 359 30.40 -7.69 5.28
CA GLU A 359 31.22 -7.81 6.49
C GLU A 359 32.06 -6.55 6.74
#